data_AF-A0A9D4P0K6-F1
#
_entry.id   AF-A0A9D4P0K6-F1
#
_cell.length_a   1.000
_cell.length_b   1.000
_cell.length_c   1.000
_cell.angle_alpha   90.00
_cell.angle_beta   90.00
_cell.angle_gamma   90.00
#
_symmetry.space_group_name_H-M   'P 1'
#
loop_
_entity.id
_entity.type
_entity.pdbx_description
1 polymer ?
#
loop_
_entity_poly.entity_id
_entity_poly.type
_entity_poly.pdbx_seq_one_letter_code
_entity_poly.pdbx_strand_id
1 'polypeptide(L)'
;MEAEFHDYENNEKWRKIFKNMNSMSQIFSSKESRKIENKPLNRYTDVVPYDKTRVKLERYNFNYINASHVAVPLANRRYILTQGPLPNTSGHFWLMVWEQKSRAILMLNNLIECGNIKCHKYWPDGQNRNDVDELFFDDVGLKVKVKSVEKFNFYILRTFILSDLLTETSKEILHFHYTSWPDFDLPRSCDSFLEFLSAVRQSGCLDNIDEQHGPPVIHCSAGIGRSGTFVLVDSCLVMIEKNKCRDSINIIDVLLDIRTYRMGLIQTSDQLRFSFMAIIEGSKQMINNDEMKHPIPQQQQQKQQPTNNIKTNTSSNVKIKRSFGIVDDNEDYSANIDDTNIVFNHDTILSDNNVINDSSDDQDDDDYEELINEEVVDDNDVDDDDNQNAVRTTNSTLPNNELSSKIDNTNDKNHNDIDDDGLLIRQRKKEREEKRRKTMETIQRIKRKQKEMEERNNYQQQNYTLLLLL
;
A
#
# COMPACT_ATOMS: atom_id res chain seq x y z
N MET A 1 2.33 14.06 21.20
CA MET A 1 1.38 13.35 20.32
C MET A 1 -0.09 13.75 20.46
N GLU A 2 -0.77 13.63 21.61
CA GLU A 2 -2.22 13.99 21.69
C GLU A 2 -2.47 15.49 21.43
N ALA A 3 -1.64 16.36 22.03
CA ALA A 3 -1.69 17.80 21.77
C ALA A 3 -1.41 18.14 20.29
N GLU A 4 -0.46 17.47 19.66
CA GLU A 4 -0.15 17.64 18.23
C GLU A 4 -1.32 17.16 17.36
N PHE A 5 -1.90 16.00 17.67
CA PHE A 5 -3.08 15.49 16.98
C PHE A 5 -4.23 16.49 17.03
N HIS A 6 -4.55 17.02 18.21
CA HIS A 6 -5.60 18.03 18.36
C HIS A 6 -5.26 19.36 17.65
N ASP A 7 -4.00 19.80 17.66
CA ASP A 7 -3.57 20.94 16.87
C ASP A 7 -3.77 20.69 15.36
N TYR A 8 -3.46 19.49 14.89
CA TYR A 8 -3.59 19.13 13.49
C TYR A 8 -5.04 18.99 13.04
N GLU A 9 -5.90 18.40 13.88
CA GLU A 9 -7.35 18.32 13.67
C GLU A 9 -7.98 19.71 13.64
N ASN A 10 -7.84 20.47 14.75
CA ASN A 10 -8.57 21.72 14.95
C ASN A 10 -8.17 22.82 13.96
N ASN A 11 -6.98 22.72 13.38
CA ASN A 11 -6.46 23.68 12.40
C ASN A 11 -6.31 23.08 10.99
N GLU A 12 -6.88 21.90 10.73
CA GLU A 12 -6.90 21.23 9.42
C GLU A 12 -5.50 21.07 8.76
N LYS A 13 -4.47 20.80 9.58
CA LYS A 13 -3.06 20.82 9.14
C LYS A 13 -2.58 19.55 8.45
N TRP A 14 -3.36 18.46 8.43
CA TRP A 14 -2.91 17.15 7.96
C TRP A 14 -2.32 17.15 6.55
N ARG A 15 -2.99 17.78 5.58
CA ARG A 15 -2.47 17.88 4.20
C ARG A 15 -1.15 18.64 4.14
N LYS A 16 -1.06 19.75 4.87
CA LYS A 16 0.16 20.58 4.93
C LYS A 16 1.32 19.82 5.58
N ILE A 17 1.08 19.13 6.68
CA ILE A 17 2.09 18.33 7.39
C ILE A 17 2.58 17.19 6.52
N PHE A 18 1.65 16.48 5.88
CA PHE A 18 2.00 15.39 4.96
C PHE A 18 2.84 15.87 3.79
N LYS A 19 2.48 17.01 3.17
CA LYS A 19 3.27 17.65 2.11
C LYS A 19 4.66 18.06 2.59
N ASN A 20 4.76 18.70 3.75
CA ASN A 20 6.05 19.09 4.33
C ASN A 20 6.94 17.87 4.62
N MET A 21 6.39 16.81 5.21
CA MET A 21 7.10 15.56 5.44
C MET A 21 7.60 14.92 4.15
N ASN A 22 6.82 14.96 3.06
CA ASN A 22 7.28 14.51 1.75
C ASN A 22 8.51 15.30 1.27
N SER A 23 8.51 16.62 1.45
CA SER A 23 9.69 17.45 1.10
C SER A 23 10.92 17.20 2.00
N MET A 24 10.71 16.76 3.24
CA MET A 24 11.80 16.41 4.17
C MET A 24 12.33 14.99 3.97
N SER A 25 11.64 14.15 3.19
CA SER A 25 12.02 12.75 3.01
C SER A 25 13.30 12.62 2.19
N GLN A 26 14.28 11.91 2.74
CA GLN A 26 15.54 11.66 2.04
C GLN A 26 15.35 10.61 0.93
N ILE A 27 15.91 10.89 -0.25
CA ILE A 27 15.90 9.98 -1.40
C ILE A 27 17.30 9.37 -1.54
N PHE A 28 17.35 8.05 -1.72
CA PHE A 28 18.60 7.30 -1.90
C PHE A 28 18.64 6.62 -3.29
N SER A 29 19.85 6.19 -3.68
CA SER A 29 20.07 5.49 -4.95
C SER A 29 19.17 4.25 -5.07
N SER A 30 18.59 4.06 -6.26
CA SER A 30 17.81 2.87 -6.66
C SER A 30 18.26 2.38 -8.04
N LYS A 31 19.55 2.52 -8.36
CA LYS A 31 20.11 2.22 -9.69
C LYS A 31 19.87 0.78 -10.07
N GLU A 32 20.00 -0.12 -9.11
CA GLU A 32 19.87 -1.55 -9.35
C GLU A 32 18.43 -1.92 -9.68
N SER A 33 17.48 -1.33 -8.95
CA SER A 33 16.04 -1.50 -9.20
C SER A 33 15.57 -0.97 -10.56
N ARG A 34 16.27 0.02 -11.11
CA ARG A 34 15.90 0.71 -12.36
C ARG A 34 16.55 0.13 -13.60
N LYS A 35 17.38 -0.90 -13.47
CA LYS A 35 17.95 -1.61 -14.63
C LYS A 35 16.85 -2.20 -15.51
N ILE A 36 17.11 -2.27 -16.81
CA ILE A 36 16.13 -2.67 -17.83
C ILE A 36 15.62 -4.09 -17.55
N GLU A 37 16.51 -4.99 -17.17
CA GLU A 37 16.21 -6.38 -16.81
C GLU A 37 15.30 -6.52 -15.57
N ASN A 38 15.30 -5.52 -14.67
CA ASN A 38 14.51 -5.54 -13.43
C ASN A 38 13.16 -4.84 -13.57
N LYS A 39 12.94 -4.04 -14.63
CA LYS A 39 11.65 -3.40 -14.91
C LYS A 39 10.44 -4.36 -14.85
N PRO A 40 10.46 -5.55 -15.49
CA PRO A 40 9.32 -6.48 -15.44
C PRO A 40 9.12 -7.16 -14.07
N LEU A 41 10.02 -6.95 -13.12
CA LEU A 41 9.92 -7.46 -11.75
C LEU A 41 9.29 -6.44 -10.79
N ASN A 42 9.07 -5.21 -11.27
CA ASN A 42 8.43 -4.12 -10.53
C ASN A 42 6.97 -3.98 -10.91
N ARG A 43 6.07 -3.99 -9.91
CA ARG A 43 4.64 -3.75 -10.13
C ARG A 43 4.36 -2.31 -10.54
N TYR A 44 5.13 -1.37 -9.98
CA TYR A 44 5.03 0.06 -10.22
C TYR A 44 6.44 0.61 -10.47
N THR A 45 6.61 1.41 -11.52
CA THR A 45 7.92 1.93 -11.97
C THR A 45 8.47 3.03 -11.07
N ASP A 46 7.58 3.72 -10.36
CA ASP A 46 7.85 4.78 -9.40
C ASP A 46 8.09 4.25 -7.97
N VAL A 47 7.68 3.02 -7.66
CA VAL A 47 7.87 2.39 -6.34
C VAL A 47 8.92 1.29 -6.39
N VAL A 48 10.16 1.63 -6.05
CA VAL A 48 11.31 0.70 -6.08
C VAL A 48 12.12 0.73 -4.78
N PRO A 49 12.82 -0.36 -4.40
CA PRO A 49 13.65 -0.35 -3.21
C PRO A 49 14.96 0.42 -3.46
N TYR A 50 15.48 1.05 -2.39
CA TYR A 50 16.81 1.64 -2.40
C TYR A 50 17.91 0.57 -2.45
N ASP A 51 19.01 0.87 -3.14
CA ASP A 51 20.13 -0.06 -3.34
C ASP A 51 20.75 -0.52 -2.01
N LYS A 52 20.81 0.39 -1.02
CA LYS A 52 21.42 0.14 0.29
C LYS A 52 20.60 -0.80 1.20
N THR A 53 19.30 -0.93 0.95
CA THR A 53 18.37 -1.64 1.84
C THR A 53 17.57 -2.72 1.13
N ARG A 54 17.70 -2.84 -0.21
CA ARG A 54 17.03 -3.89 -0.97
C ARG A 54 17.39 -5.28 -0.43
N VAL A 55 16.41 -6.17 -0.42
CA VAL A 55 16.69 -7.59 -0.21
C VAL A 55 17.41 -8.13 -1.44
N LYS A 56 18.40 -9.00 -1.22
CA LYS A 56 19.14 -9.68 -2.29
C LYS A 56 18.85 -11.16 -2.21
N LEU A 57 18.44 -11.74 -3.33
CA LEU A 57 18.30 -13.19 -3.45
C LEU A 57 19.68 -13.80 -3.70
N GLU A 58 19.97 -14.95 -3.09
CA GLU A 58 21.34 -15.50 -3.05
C GLU A 58 21.46 -16.87 -3.74
N ARG A 59 20.41 -17.69 -3.75
CA ARG A 59 20.45 -19.08 -4.24
C ARG A 59 20.80 -19.20 -5.73
N TYR A 60 20.44 -18.21 -6.55
CA TYR A 60 20.57 -18.27 -8.01
C TYR A 60 21.27 -17.03 -8.56
N ASN A 61 21.57 -17.03 -9.87
CA ASN A 61 22.22 -15.91 -10.54
C ASN A 61 21.26 -14.73 -10.87
N PHE A 62 20.25 -14.52 -10.01
CA PHE A 62 19.40 -13.34 -10.01
C PHE A 62 19.27 -12.87 -8.56
N ASN A 63 19.57 -11.58 -8.32
CA ASN A 63 19.65 -11.06 -6.96
C ASN A 63 18.58 -10.00 -6.67
N TYR A 64 17.62 -9.82 -7.57
CA TYR A 64 16.65 -8.74 -7.49
C TYR A 64 15.25 -9.23 -7.10
N ILE A 65 14.67 -8.52 -6.13
CA ILE A 65 13.25 -8.53 -5.80
C ILE A 65 12.89 -7.13 -5.28
N ASN A 66 11.68 -6.65 -5.60
CA ASN A 66 11.21 -5.37 -5.06
C ASN A 66 10.81 -5.51 -3.59
N ALA A 67 11.82 -5.53 -2.72
CA ALA A 67 11.66 -5.63 -1.28
C ALA A 67 12.78 -4.86 -0.57
N SER A 68 12.49 -4.32 0.61
CA SER A 68 13.43 -3.56 1.43
C SER A 68 13.47 -4.11 2.85
N HIS A 69 14.66 -4.33 3.38
CA HIS A 69 14.86 -4.44 4.82
C HIS A 69 14.56 -3.08 5.46
N VAL A 70 13.70 -3.05 6.47
CA VAL A 70 13.36 -1.85 7.25
C VAL A 70 13.65 -2.14 8.70
N ALA A 71 14.47 -1.33 9.36
CA ALA A 71 14.81 -1.49 10.76
C ALA A 71 14.37 -0.27 11.57
N VAL A 72 13.88 -0.51 12.78
CA VAL A 72 13.58 0.52 13.78
C VAL A 72 14.35 0.18 15.05
N PRO A 73 15.61 0.64 15.18
CA PRO A 73 16.49 0.24 16.27
C PRO A 73 15.92 0.54 17.66
N LEU A 74 15.27 1.70 17.85
CA LEU A 74 14.65 2.08 19.13
C LEU A 74 13.51 1.13 19.53
N ALA A 75 12.78 0.59 18.55
CA ALA A 75 11.77 -0.43 18.78
C ALA A 75 12.36 -1.84 18.88
N ASN A 76 13.66 -2.04 18.59
CA ASN A 76 14.27 -3.36 18.34
C ASN A 76 13.43 -4.20 17.36
N ARG A 77 12.97 -3.56 16.28
CA ARG A 77 12.12 -4.17 15.26
C ARG A 77 12.82 -4.19 13.92
N ARG A 78 12.64 -5.26 13.16
CA ARG A 78 13.06 -5.35 11.75
C ARG A 78 11.95 -5.99 10.95
N TYR A 79 11.79 -5.54 9.72
CA TYR A 79 10.75 -5.98 8.79
C TYR A 79 11.34 -6.14 7.39
N ILE A 80 10.62 -6.86 6.54
CA ILE A 80 10.80 -6.78 5.08
C ILE A 80 9.51 -6.20 4.51
N LEU A 81 9.60 -5.06 3.81
CA LEU A 81 8.47 -4.47 3.09
C LEU A 81 8.64 -4.74 1.61
N THR A 82 7.60 -5.28 0.96
CA THR A 82 7.65 -5.68 -0.45
C THR A 82 6.33 -5.36 -1.16
N GLN A 83 6.36 -5.32 -2.49
CA GLN A 83 5.16 -5.23 -3.31
C GLN A 83 4.33 -6.52 -3.23
N GLY A 84 3.05 -6.45 -3.59
CA GLY A 84 2.24 -7.63 -3.87
C GLY A 84 2.85 -8.41 -5.04
N PRO A 85 3.16 -9.71 -4.89
CA PRO A 85 3.80 -10.50 -5.93
C PRO A 85 3.11 -10.40 -7.29
N LEU A 86 3.90 -10.42 -8.35
CA LEU A 86 3.44 -10.57 -9.74
C LEU A 86 3.40 -12.08 -10.07
N PRO A 87 2.73 -12.48 -11.17
CA PRO A 87 2.77 -13.88 -11.61
C PRO A 87 4.22 -14.40 -11.74
N ASN A 88 5.09 -13.62 -12.39
CA ASN A 88 6.51 -13.95 -12.62
C ASN A 88 7.43 -13.69 -11.42
N THR A 89 6.93 -13.21 -10.28
CA THR A 89 7.75 -12.98 -9.07
C THR A 89 7.25 -13.72 -7.83
N SER A 90 6.26 -14.60 -7.99
CA SER A 90 5.72 -15.40 -6.88
C SER A 90 6.76 -16.40 -6.35
N GLY A 91 7.55 -17.04 -7.23
CA GLY A 91 8.68 -17.88 -6.82
C GLY A 91 9.75 -17.07 -6.08
N HIS A 92 10.15 -15.92 -6.62
CA HIS A 92 11.11 -15.01 -5.97
C HIS A 92 10.65 -14.57 -4.58
N PHE A 93 9.35 -14.31 -4.40
CA PHE A 93 8.76 -13.95 -3.10
C PHE A 93 8.92 -15.08 -2.07
N TRP A 94 8.59 -16.32 -2.43
CA TRP A 94 8.79 -17.46 -1.53
C TRP A 94 10.26 -17.78 -1.28
N LEU A 95 11.12 -17.56 -2.27
CA LEU A 95 12.57 -17.66 -2.09
C LEU A 95 13.08 -16.63 -1.07
N MET A 96 12.61 -15.38 -1.16
CA MET A 96 12.90 -14.37 -0.15
C MET A 96 12.45 -14.81 1.25
N VAL A 97 11.20 -15.29 1.39
CA VAL A 97 10.68 -15.81 2.67
C VAL A 97 11.55 -16.96 3.20
N TRP A 98 12.02 -17.82 2.29
CA TRP A 98 12.91 -18.93 2.62
C TRP A 98 14.26 -18.44 3.16
N GLU A 99 15.01 -17.71 2.33
CA GLU A 99 16.38 -17.25 2.59
C GLU A 99 16.45 -16.31 3.80
N GLN A 100 15.45 -15.43 3.94
CA GLN A 100 15.38 -14.48 5.05
C GLN A 100 14.86 -15.09 6.34
N LYS A 101 14.63 -16.41 6.39
CA LYS A 101 14.15 -17.13 7.59
C LYS A 101 12.88 -16.51 8.20
N SER A 102 12.06 -15.88 7.37
CA SER A 102 10.82 -15.23 7.80
C SER A 102 9.84 -16.30 8.28
N ARG A 103 9.16 -16.01 9.40
CA ARG A 103 8.13 -16.89 9.99
C ARG A 103 6.71 -16.50 9.64
N ALA A 104 6.52 -15.24 9.23
CA ALA A 104 5.21 -14.70 8.96
C ALA A 104 5.21 -13.78 7.75
N ILE A 105 4.07 -13.78 7.08
CA ILE A 105 3.70 -12.88 6.01
C ILE A 105 2.44 -12.13 6.43
N LEU A 106 2.48 -10.80 6.36
CA LEU A 106 1.35 -9.92 6.61
C LEU A 106 0.91 -9.31 5.27
N MET A 107 -0.24 -9.76 4.79
CA MET A 107 -0.89 -9.29 3.58
C MET A 107 -1.99 -8.30 3.94
N LEU A 108 -1.83 -7.05 3.51
CA LEU A 108 -2.72 -5.93 3.89
C LEU A 108 -3.60 -5.45 2.73
N ASN A 109 -3.81 -6.28 1.70
CA ASN A 109 -4.63 -5.96 0.54
C ASN A 109 -5.37 -7.18 0.03
N ASN A 110 -6.50 -6.96 -0.64
CA ASN A 110 -7.15 -8.01 -1.42
C ASN A 110 -6.49 -8.17 -2.79
N LEU A 111 -6.69 -9.32 -3.45
CA LEU A 111 -6.10 -9.61 -4.77
C LEU A 111 -6.55 -8.60 -5.84
N ILE A 112 -7.83 -8.24 -5.81
CA ILE A 112 -8.47 -7.29 -6.72
C ILE A 112 -9.14 -6.21 -5.88
N GLU A 113 -8.88 -4.95 -6.20
CA GLU A 113 -9.49 -3.81 -5.53
C GLU A 113 -9.85 -2.76 -6.57
N CYS A 114 -11.07 -2.21 -6.49
CA CYS A 114 -11.63 -1.28 -7.48
C CYS A 114 -11.44 -1.78 -8.93
N GLY A 115 -11.68 -3.08 -9.17
CA GLY A 115 -11.54 -3.73 -10.48
C GLY A 115 -10.11 -3.96 -10.97
N ASN A 116 -9.09 -3.60 -10.20
CA ASN A 116 -7.69 -3.70 -10.59
C ASN A 116 -6.97 -4.83 -9.82
N ILE A 117 -6.12 -5.59 -10.51
CA ILE A 117 -5.28 -6.62 -9.87
C ILE A 117 -4.17 -5.95 -9.06
N LYS A 118 -4.22 -6.08 -7.74
CA LYS A 118 -3.28 -5.51 -6.78
C LYS A 118 -2.22 -6.51 -6.31
N CYS A 119 -2.53 -7.80 -6.38
CA CYS A 119 -1.62 -8.87 -6.01
C CYS A 119 -1.97 -10.14 -6.79
N HIS A 120 -0.95 -10.88 -7.23
CA HIS A 120 -1.16 -12.22 -7.75
C HIS A 120 -1.51 -13.17 -6.59
N LYS A 121 -2.30 -14.22 -6.86
CA LYS A 121 -2.57 -15.26 -5.87
C LYS A 121 -1.34 -16.16 -5.76
N TYR A 122 -0.47 -15.86 -4.80
CA TYR A 122 0.80 -16.55 -4.60
C TYR A 122 0.73 -17.73 -3.60
N TRP A 123 -0.47 -18.09 -3.13
CA TRP A 123 -0.67 -19.13 -2.12
C TRP A 123 -1.85 -20.07 -2.47
N PRO A 124 -1.83 -21.32 -1.99
CA PRO A 124 -2.98 -22.23 -2.07
C PRO A 124 -4.02 -21.95 -0.96
N ASP A 125 -5.33 -21.96 -1.24
CA ASP A 125 -6.37 -21.92 -0.18
C ASP A 125 -6.91 -23.32 0.19
N GLY A 126 -6.80 -24.34 -0.67
CA GLY A 126 -7.26 -25.71 -0.41
C GLY A 126 -8.75 -25.88 -0.04
N GLN A 127 -9.54 -24.81 -0.16
CA GLN A 127 -10.94 -24.75 0.30
C GLN A 127 -11.96 -24.71 -0.83
N ASN A 128 -11.57 -24.26 -2.02
CA ASN A 128 -12.47 -24.15 -3.17
C ASN A 128 -12.27 -25.33 -4.12
N ARG A 129 -13.35 -25.81 -4.76
CA ARG A 129 -13.29 -26.93 -5.73
C ARG A 129 -12.31 -26.72 -6.88
N ASN A 130 -12.00 -25.46 -7.19
CA ASN A 130 -11.09 -25.06 -8.26
C ASN A 130 -9.70 -24.63 -7.73
N ASP A 131 -9.45 -24.80 -6.44
CA ASP A 131 -8.17 -24.46 -5.84
C ASP A 131 -7.36 -25.70 -5.51
N VAL A 132 -6.05 -25.50 -5.38
CA VAL A 132 -5.09 -26.55 -5.07
C VAL A 132 -4.67 -26.47 -3.61
N ASP A 133 -4.27 -27.60 -3.05
CA ASP A 133 -3.70 -27.67 -1.69
C ASP A 133 -2.23 -27.25 -1.67
N GLU A 134 -1.55 -27.32 -2.80
CA GLU A 134 -0.13 -27.00 -2.93
C GLU A 134 0.21 -26.28 -4.24
N LEU A 135 1.20 -25.38 -4.17
CA LEU A 135 1.79 -24.68 -5.29
C LEU A 135 3.27 -25.05 -5.39
N PHE A 136 3.73 -25.31 -6.62
CA PHE A 136 5.13 -25.55 -6.94
C PHE A 136 5.70 -24.31 -7.63
N PHE A 137 6.89 -23.92 -7.19
CA PHE A 137 7.68 -22.84 -7.76
C PHE A 137 9.00 -23.44 -8.25
N ASP A 138 8.93 -24.06 -9.43
CA ASP A 138 10.04 -24.82 -10.02
C ASP A 138 11.25 -23.91 -10.34
N ASP A 139 11.00 -22.64 -10.65
CA ASP A 139 12.00 -21.60 -10.87
C ASP A 139 12.93 -21.37 -9.67
N VAL A 140 12.44 -21.69 -8.46
CA VAL A 140 13.19 -21.53 -7.21
C VAL A 140 13.33 -22.81 -6.36
N GLY A 141 12.83 -23.94 -6.88
CA GLY A 141 12.87 -25.22 -6.19
C GLY A 141 12.10 -25.24 -4.87
N LEU A 142 10.98 -24.53 -4.78
CA LEU A 142 10.17 -24.45 -3.56
C LEU A 142 8.75 -24.98 -3.78
N LYS A 143 8.15 -25.46 -2.69
CA LYS A 143 6.74 -25.86 -2.64
C LYS A 143 6.05 -25.24 -1.44
N VAL A 144 4.83 -24.77 -1.63
CA VAL A 144 3.98 -24.22 -0.55
C VAL A 144 2.73 -25.04 -0.46
N LYS A 145 2.42 -25.57 0.73
CA LYS A 145 1.20 -26.32 1.01
C LYS A 145 0.39 -25.65 2.11
N VAL A 146 -0.93 -25.56 1.96
CA VAL A 146 -1.81 -25.12 3.04
C VAL A 146 -1.97 -26.20 4.11
N LYS A 147 -1.77 -25.83 5.37
CA LYS A 147 -1.94 -26.69 6.55
C LYS A 147 -3.25 -26.41 7.26
N SER A 148 -3.56 -25.14 7.49
CA SER A 148 -4.77 -24.70 8.17
C SER A 148 -5.18 -23.31 7.71
N VAL A 149 -6.47 -23.02 7.87
CA VAL A 149 -7.07 -21.73 7.59
C VAL A 149 -8.09 -21.43 8.69
N GLU A 150 -7.91 -20.32 9.38
CA GLU A 150 -8.78 -19.81 10.43
C GLU A 150 -9.31 -18.45 10.01
N LYS A 151 -10.65 -18.30 9.99
CA LYS A 151 -11.31 -17.06 9.59
C LYS A 151 -11.72 -16.30 10.85
N PHE A 152 -11.32 -15.04 10.93
CA PHE A 152 -11.72 -14.09 11.95
C PHE A 152 -12.53 -12.96 11.30
N ASN A 153 -13.08 -12.06 12.12
CA ASN A 153 -13.96 -10.99 11.64
C ASN A 153 -13.28 -10.08 10.60
N PHE A 154 -12.01 -9.72 10.83
CA PHE A 154 -11.29 -8.72 10.02
C PHE A 154 -10.11 -9.28 9.23
N TYR A 155 -9.70 -10.53 9.51
CA TYR A 155 -8.55 -11.15 8.90
C TYR A 155 -8.71 -12.67 8.77
N ILE A 156 -7.90 -13.26 7.90
CA ILE A 156 -7.76 -14.70 7.75
C ILE A 156 -6.33 -15.06 8.16
N LEU A 157 -6.19 -16.05 9.04
CA LEU A 157 -4.91 -16.65 9.39
C LEU A 157 -4.77 -17.97 8.65
N ARG A 158 -3.75 -18.11 7.82
CA ARG A 158 -3.36 -19.40 7.25
C ARG A 158 -2.04 -19.85 7.86
N THR A 159 -1.88 -21.16 7.98
CA THR A 159 -0.56 -21.76 8.19
C THR A 159 -0.17 -22.51 6.94
N PHE A 160 1.00 -22.21 6.41
CA PHE A 160 1.59 -22.91 5.28
C PHE A 160 2.76 -23.77 5.73
N ILE A 161 2.96 -24.89 5.04
CA ILE A 161 4.24 -25.61 5.02
C ILE A 161 4.99 -25.14 3.79
N LEU A 162 6.10 -24.42 4.00
CA LEU A 162 7.04 -24.06 2.95
C LEU A 162 8.17 -25.11 2.95
N SER A 163 8.32 -25.81 1.83
CA SER A 163 9.30 -26.88 1.64
C SER A 163 10.33 -26.47 0.60
N ASP A 164 11.60 -26.68 0.92
CA ASP A 164 12.71 -26.54 -0.01
C ASP A 164 13.02 -27.90 -0.62
N LEU A 165 12.75 -28.03 -1.92
CA LEU A 165 12.85 -29.30 -2.64
C LEU A 165 14.30 -29.72 -2.86
N LEU A 166 15.26 -28.78 -2.74
CA LEU A 166 16.69 -29.07 -2.87
C LEU A 166 17.28 -29.65 -1.59
N THR A 167 16.84 -29.16 -0.42
CA THR A 167 17.35 -29.60 0.89
C THR A 167 16.43 -30.58 1.59
N GLU A 168 15.23 -30.81 1.06
CA GLU A 168 14.16 -31.62 1.65
C GLU A 168 13.75 -31.15 3.06
N THR A 169 14.04 -29.89 3.39
CA THR A 169 13.65 -29.30 4.68
C THR A 169 12.37 -28.49 4.53
N SER A 170 11.63 -28.33 5.63
CA SER A 170 10.36 -27.59 5.64
C SER A 170 10.21 -26.77 6.89
N LYS A 171 9.47 -25.67 6.79
CA LYS A 171 9.11 -24.80 7.91
C LYS A 171 7.67 -24.31 7.80
N GLU A 172 7.09 -24.00 8.95
CA GLU A 172 5.76 -23.40 9.03
C GLU A 172 5.85 -21.89 8.83
N ILE A 173 4.96 -21.36 8.00
CA ILE A 173 4.83 -19.93 7.74
C ILE A 173 3.41 -19.49 8.10
N LEU A 174 3.29 -18.50 8.97
CA LEU A 174 2.02 -17.86 9.28
C LEU A 174 1.70 -16.82 8.21
N HIS A 175 0.47 -16.81 7.72
CA HIS A 175 -0.01 -15.81 6.76
C HIS A 175 -1.21 -15.09 7.34
N PHE A 176 -0.98 -13.86 7.73
CA PHE A 176 -1.98 -12.95 8.24
C PHE A 176 -2.51 -12.09 7.09
N HIS A 177 -3.72 -12.38 6.61
CA HIS A 177 -4.37 -11.61 5.56
C HIS A 177 -5.45 -10.72 6.14
N TYR A 178 -5.18 -9.42 6.25
CA TYR A 178 -6.17 -8.43 6.65
C TYR A 178 -7.10 -8.12 5.47
N THR A 179 -8.31 -8.67 5.49
CA THR A 179 -9.26 -8.62 4.36
C THR A 179 -10.14 -7.38 4.37
N SER A 180 -10.26 -6.73 5.53
CA SER A 180 -11.17 -5.60 5.77
C SER A 180 -10.52 -4.22 5.61
N TRP A 181 -9.40 -4.10 4.87
CA TRP A 181 -8.76 -2.82 4.56
C TRP A 181 -9.01 -2.48 3.08
N PRO A 182 -9.98 -1.59 2.77
CA PRO A 182 -10.25 -1.17 1.40
C PRO A 182 -9.04 -0.45 0.77
N ASP A 183 -8.91 -0.47 -0.56
CA ASP A 183 -7.83 0.22 -1.26
C ASP A 183 -8.05 1.74 -1.26
N PHE A 184 -6.97 2.49 -1.10
CA PHE A 184 -6.96 3.96 -0.90
C PHE A 184 -7.73 4.49 0.32
N ASP A 185 -8.21 3.61 1.19
CA ASP A 185 -9.00 3.96 2.36
C ASP A 185 -8.29 3.57 3.67
N LEU A 186 -8.92 3.87 4.80
CA LEU A 186 -8.48 3.51 6.15
C LEU A 186 -9.09 2.17 6.59
N PRO A 187 -8.50 1.48 7.58
CA PRO A 187 -9.21 0.42 8.29
C PRO A 187 -10.55 0.94 8.81
N ARG A 188 -11.58 0.09 8.81
CA ARG A 188 -12.95 0.47 9.24
C ARG A 188 -13.00 1.15 10.61
N SER A 189 -12.11 0.78 11.51
CA SER A 189 -11.90 1.44 12.80
C SER A 189 -10.49 1.19 13.33
N CYS A 190 -10.02 2.04 14.26
CA CYS A 190 -8.78 1.77 15.00
C CYS A 190 -8.84 0.43 15.75
N ASP A 191 -10.01 0.05 16.29
CA ASP A 191 -10.17 -1.21 17.02
C ASP A 191 -9.89 -2.43 16.15
N SER A 192 -10.45 -2.48 14.92
CA SER A 192 -10.21 -3.60 14.00
C SER A 192 -8.72 -3.75 13.64
N PHE A 193 -8.04 -2.63 13.43
CA PHE A 193 -6.60 -2.61 13.16
C PHE A 193 -5.78 -3.04 14.37
N LEU A 194 -6.11 -2.54 15.56
CA LEU A 194 -5.41 -2.86 16.81
C LEU A 194 -5.64 -4.31 17.24
N GLU A 195 -6.84 -4.86 17.00
CA GLU A 195 -7.15 -6.28 17.19
C GLU A 195 -6.23 -7.15 16.32
N PHE A 196 -6.11 -6.84 15.03
CA PHE A 196 -5.20 -7.54 14.13
C PHE A 196 -3.73 -7.40 14.55
N LEU A 197 -3.29 -6.18 14.87
CA LEU A 197 -1.92 -5.95 15.35
C LEU A 197 -1.63 -6.76 16.61
N SER A 198 -2.59 -6.84 17.53
CA SER A 198 -2.51 -7.64 18.75
C SER A 198 -2.38 -9.13 18.43
N ALA A 199 -3.19 -9.66 17.50
CA ALA A 199 -3.10 -11.05 17.06
C ALA A 199 -1.72 -11.38 16.44
N VAL A 200 -1.20 -10.49 15.59
CA VAL A 200 0.14 -10.63 15.01
C VAL A 200 1.21 -10.63 16.11
N ARG A 201 1.18 -9.67 17.05
CA ARG A 201 2.15 -9.61 18.16
C ARG A 201 2.11 -10.86 19.04
N GLN A 202 0.91 -11.33 19.39
CA GLN A 202 0.73 -12.53 20.22
C GLN A 202 1.28 -13.80 19.57
N SER A 203 1.38 -13.85 18.24
CA SER A 203 2.02 -14.96 17.53
C SER A 203 3.55 -15.02 17.74
N GLY A 204 4.15 -13.93 18.24
CA GLY A 204 5.59 -13.79 18.46
C GLY A 204 6.39 -13.60 17.17
N CYS A 205 5.74 -13.41 16.01
CA CYS A 205 6.43 -13.30 14.72
C CYS A 205 7.09 -11.94 14.45
N LEU A 206 6.75 -10.92 15.22
CA LEU A 206 7.41 -9.60 15.16
C LEU A 206 8.63 -9.54 16.08
N ASP A 207 8.64 -10.35 17.14
CA ASP A 207 9.67 -10.43 18.16
C ASP A 207 10.75 -11.47 17.79
N ASN A 208 11.82 -11.54 18.59
CA ASN A 208 12.78 -12.66 18.57
C ASN A 208 13.49 -12.87 17.22
N ILE A 209 13.90 -11.77 16.57
CA ILE A 209 14.75 -11.88 15.38
C ILE A 209 16.15 -12.30 15.83
N ASP A 210 16.52 -13.53 15.50
CA ASP A 210 17.75 -14.20 15.91
C ASP A 210 18.38 -14.94 14.72
N GLU A 211 19.36 -15.82 14.96
CA GLU A 211 20.02 -16.58 13.90
C GLU A 211 19.08 -17.55 13.16
N GLN A 212 17.98 -17.97 13.79
CA GLN A 212 17.01 -18.94 13.26
C GLN A 212 15.74 -18.27 12.74
N HIS A 213 15.44 -17.06 13.21
CA HIS A 213 14.20 -16.35 12.91
C HIS A 213 14.51 -14.97 12.33
N GLY A 214 14.12 -14.77 11.08
CA GLY A 214 14.29 -13.48 10.42
C GLY A 214 13.05 -12.60 10.46
N PRO A 215 13.14 -11.41 9.86
CA PRO A 215 12.06 -10.42 9.90
C PRO A 215 10.80 -10.92 9.20
N PRO A 216 9.60 -10.56 9.69
CA PRO A 216 8.35 -10.81 9.00
C PRO A 216 8.29 -10.05 7.67
N VAL A 217 7.65 -10.64 6.67
CA VAL A 217 7.39 -10.02 5.38
C VAL A 217 6.04 -9.31 5.43
N ILE A 218 6.00 -8.02 5.08
CA ILE A 218 4.80 -7.20 5.10
C ILE A 218 4.59 -6.63 3.71
N HIS A 219 3.40 -6.80 3.15
CA HIS A 219 3.07 -6.26 1.85
C HIS A 219 1.63 -5.76 1.76
N CYS A 220 1.41 -4.88 0.79
CA CYS A 220 0.09 -4.57 0.26
C CYS A 220 0.20 -4.69 -1.28
N SER A 221 -0.35 -3.74 -2.07
CA SER A 221 -0.07 -3.69 -3.51
C SER A 221 1.36 -3.17 -3.79
N ALA A 222 1.67 -1.93 -3.40
CA ALA A 222 2.98 -1.31 -3.63
C ALA A 222 3.98 -1.55 -2.48
N GLY A 223 3.49 -1.97 -1.31
CA GLY A 223 4.32 -2.20 -0.13
C GLY A 223 4.79 -0.93 0.58
N ILE A 224 4.04 0.18 0.46
CA ILE A 224 4.43 1.47 1.04
C ILE A 224 3.31 2.18 1.84
N GLY A 225 2.06 2.23 1.37
CA GLY A 225 0.97 2.91 2.08
C GLY A 225 0.52 2.18 3.35
N ARG A 226 -0.29 1.12 3.16
CA ARG A 226 -0.81 0.26 4.25
C ARG A 226 0.32 -0.41 5.05
N SER A 227 1.35 -0.91 4.36
CA SER A 227 2.55 -1.47 4.99
C SER A 227 3.31 -0.46 5.85
N GLY A 228 3.45 0.79 5.37
CA GLY A 228 4.08 1.86 6.14
C GLY A 228 3.27 2.25 7.37
N THR A 229 1.94 2.30 7.25
CA THR A 229 1.01 2.53 8.38
C THR A 229 1.19 1.45 9.45
N PHE A 230 1.18 0.17 9.06
CA PHE A 230 1.35 -0.94 10.00
C PHE A 230 2.68 -0.83 10.77
N VAL A 231 3.78 -0.65 10.04
CA VAL A 231 5.13 -0.59 10.60
C VAL A 231 5.31 0.62 11.53
N LEU A 232 4.77 1.78 11.16
CA LEU A 232 4.83 2.98 12.00
C LEU A 232 4.08 2.75 13.31
N VAL A 233 2.83 2.28 13.23
CA VAL A 233 2.00 2.07 14.43
C VAL A 233 2.61 1.01 15.34
N ASP A 234 3.05 -0.13 14.80
CA ASP A 234 3.71 -1.17 15.61
C ASP A 234 4.95 -0.62 16.32
N SER A 235 5.83 0.05 15.58
CA SER A 235 7.11 0.52 16.10
C SER A 235 6.92 1.59 17.16
N CYS A 236 6.03 2.56 16.94
CA CYS A 236 5.72 3.59 17.93
C CYS A 236 5.15 2.98 19.22
N LEU A 237 4.18 2.06 19.12
CA LEU A 237 3.60 1.41 20.29
C LEU A 237 4.65 0.60 21.09
N VAL A 238 5.56 -0.12 20.42
CA VAL A 238 6.67 -0.82 21.10
C VAL A 238 7.60 0.16 21.82
N MET A 239 7.90 1.30 21.20
CA MET A 239 8.73 2.33 21.83
C MET A 239 8.03 2.94 23.06
N ILE A 240 6.71 3.17 23.01
CA ILE A 240 5.93 3.66 24.17
C ILE A 240 6.00 2.65 25.30
N GLU A 241 5.81 1.36 24.98
CA GLU A 241 5.86 0.27 25.96
C GLU A 241 7.21 0.19 26.68
N LYS A 242 8.31 0.24 25.92
CA LYS A 242 9.67 0.16 26.48
C LYS A 242 10.02 1.38 27.33
N ASN A 243 9.68 2.58 26.87
CA ASN A 243 10.03 3.81 27.56
C ASN A 243 9.05 4.17 28.69
N LYS A 244 7.89 3.49 28.75
CA LYS A 244 6.76 3.80 29.63
C LYS A 244 6.34 5.29 29.58
N CYS A 245 6.57 5.94 28.44
CA CYS A 245 6.36 7.38 28.29
C CYS A 245 5.87 7.73 26.88
N ARG A 246 4.64 8.23 26.80
CA ARG A 246 3.99 8.65 25.54
C ARG A 246 4.66 9.88 24.92
N ASP A 247 5.15 10.79 25.74
CA ASP A 247 5.71 12.08 25.30
C ASP A 247 7.14 11.96 24.74
N SER A 248 7.74 10.77 24.84
CA SER A 248 9.10 10.50 24.37
C SER A 248 9.21 10.27 22.85
N ILE A 249 8.09 10.26 22.12
CA ILE A 249 8.05 9.84 20.71
C ILE A 249 7.48 10.94 19.82
N ASN A 250 8.30 11.36 18.85
CA ASN A 250 7.85 12.11 17.70
C ASN A 250 7.52 11.14 16.56
N ILE A 251 6.22 11.00 16.25
CA ILE A 251 5.73 10.06 15.22
C ILE A 251 6.25 10.44 13.82
N ILE A 252 6.41 11.73 13.53
CA ILE A 252 6.92 12.21 12.23
C ILE A 252 8.39 11.86 12.07
N ASP A 253 9.20 12.03 13.12
CA ASP A 253 10.62 11.67 13.07
C ASP A 253 10.80 10.16 12.84
N VAL A 254 10.03 9.32 13.55
CA VAL A 254 10.03 7.86 13.32
C VAL A 254 9.66 7.51 11.88
N LEU A 255 8.66 8.19 11.30
CA LEU A 255 8.24 7.98 9.92
C LEU A 255 9.32 8.42 8.91
N LEU A 256 9.95 9.57 9.12
CA LEU A 256 11.07 10.04 8.30
C LEU A 256 12.25 9.06 8.35
N ASP A 257 12.54 8.52 9.53
CA ASP A 257 13.59 7.52 9.73
C ASP A 257 13.32 6.23 8.96
N ILE A 258 12.11 5.64 9.07
CA ILE A 258 11.77 4.42 8.33
C ILE A 258 11.70 4.66 6.81
N ARG A 259 11.36 5.88 6.38
CA ARG A 259 11.42 6.28 4.96
C ARG A 259 12.85 6.30 4.40
N THR A 260 13.88 6.30 5.23
CA THR A 260 15.27 6.13 4.75
C THR A 260 15.58 4.69 4.30
N TYR A 261 14.75 3.72 4.68
CA TYR A 261 14.90 2.31 4.29
C TYR A 261 14.05 1.95 3.07
N ARG A 262 12.85 2.52 2.93
CA ARG A 262 11.98 2.34 1.76
C ARG A 262 11.24 3.65 1.49
N MET A 263 11.19 4.06 0.23
CA MET A 263 10.51 5.30 -0.17
C MET A 263 9.01 5.27 0.12
N GLY A 264 8.42 6.46 0.26
CA GLY A 264 6.97 6.66 0.17
C GLY A 264 6.12 5.97 1.24
N LEU A 265 6.71 5.51 2.36
CA LEU A 265 5.93 4.89 3.43
C LEU A 265 4.85 5.86 3.92
N ILE A 266 3.59 5.41 3.99
CA ILE A 266 2.39 6.25 4.15
C ILE A 266 2.18 7.17 2.93
N GLN A 267 1.07 6.97 2.23
CA GLN A 267 0.82 7.55 0.90
C GLN A 267 -0.19 8.71 0.91
N THR A 268 -0.99 8.86 1.98
CA THR A 268 -1.98 9.94 2.09
C THR A 268 -1.91 10.62 3.46
N SER A 269 -2.40 11.87 3.53
CA SER A 269 -2.58 12.57 4.81
C SER A 269 -3.51 11.81 5.75
N ASP A 270 -4.48 11.08 5.22
CA ASP A 270 -5.44 10.32 6.00
C ASP A 270 -4.81 9.08 6.62
N GLN A 271 -3.90 8.40 5.91
CA GLN A 271 -3.10 7.31 6.48
C GLN A 271 -2.18 7.81 7.60
N LEU A 272 -1.62 9.01 7.45
CA LEU A 272 -0.83 9.64 8.51
C LEU A 272 -1.70 9.95 9.73
N ARG A 273 -2.85 10.60 9.52
CA ARG A 273 -3.84 10.89 10.55
C ARG A 273 -4.29 9.62 11.28
N PHE A 274 -4.63 8.57 10.54
CA PHE A 274 -5.01 7.27 11.10
C PHE A 274 -3.89 6.66 11.93
N SER A 275 -2.64 6.77 11.48
CA SER A 275 -1.49 6.27 12.25
C SER A 275 -1.41 6.95 13.62
N PHE A 276 -1.60 8.27 13.70
CA PHE A 276 -1.68 8.98 14.98
C PHE A 276 -2.84 8.46 15.84
N MET A 277 -4.04 8.33 15.26
CA MET A 277 -5.21 7.82 15.99
C MET A 277 -4.95 6.43 16.57
N ALA A 278 -4.43 5.51 15.77
CA ALA A 278 -4.15 4.13 16.18
C ALA A 278 -3.03 4.07 17.25
N ILE A 279 -2.01 4.91 17.17
CA ILE A 279 -0.95 4.99 18.19
C ILE A 279 -1.51 5.54 19.50
N ILE A 280 -2.30 6.62 19.45
CA ILE A 280 -2.93 7.21 20.64
C ILE A 280 -3.86 6.18 21.30
N GLU A 281 -4.74 5.56 20.53
CA GLU A 281 -5.70 4.58 21.04
C GLU A 281 -4.99 3.34 21.59
N GLY A 282 -4.06 2.76 20.84
CA GLY A 282 -3.26 1.62 21.29
C GLY A 282 -2.49 1.93 22.57
N SER A 283 -1.94 3.14 22.71
CA SER A 283 -1.21 3.53 23.92
C SER A 283 -2.10 3.61 25.15
N LYS A 284 -3.37 4.01 25.01
CA LYS A 284 -4.36 4.05 26.11
C LYS A 284 -4.73 2.63 26.55
N GLN A 285 -4.95 1.73 25.60
CA GLN A 285 -5.27 0.33 25.90
C GLN A 285 -4.13 -0.36 26.68
N MET A 286 -2.88 -0.01 26.39
CA MET A 286 -1.72 -0.55 27.11
C MET A 286 -1.64 -0.09 28.58
N ILE A 287 -1.90 1.20 28.84
CA ILE A 287 -1.89 1.75 30.21
C ILE A 287 -3.02 1.15 31.05
N ASN A 288 -4.24 1.08 30.51
CA ASN A 288 -5.39 0.51 31.22
C ASN A 288 -5.15 -0.97 31.58
N ASN A 289 -4.51 -1.73 30.69
CA ASN A 289 -4.18 -3.13 30.94
C ASN A 289 -3.11 -3.33 32.02
N ASP A 290 -2.23 -2.35 32.25
CA ASP A 290 -1.25 -2.38 33.34
C ASP A 290 -1.86 -1.94 34.67
N GLU A 291 -2.80 -0.97 34.66
CA GLU A 291 -3.55 -0.58 35.86
C GLU A 291 -4.44 -1.72 36.39
N MET A 292 -5.05 -2.51 35.51
CA MET A 292 -5.83 -3.69 35.89
C MET A 292 -4.99 -4.87 36.42
N LYS A 293 -3.66 -4.84 36.26
CA LYS A 293 -2.73 -5.86 36.83
C LYS A 293 -2.24 -5.53 38.24
N HIS A 294 -2.58 -4.37 38.80
CA HIS A 294 -2.23 -4.04 40.20
C HIS A 294 -3.16 -4.78 41.19
N PRO A 295 -2.63 -5.50 42.21
CA PRO A 295 -3.47 -6.18 43.18
C PRO A 295 -4.24 -5.18 44.04
N ILE A 296 -5.54 -5.45 44.24
CA ILE A 296 -6.41 -4.80 45.22
C ILE A 296 -5.67 -4.71 46.58
N PRO A 297 -5.64 -3.55 47.26
CA PRO A 297 -5.00 -3.42 48.57
C PRO A 297 -5.62 -4.40 49.57
N GLN A 298 -4.79 -5.29 50.13
CA GLN A 298 -5.21 -6.25 51.15
C GLN A 298 -5.79 -5.51 52.36
N GLN A 299 -7.09 -5.73 52.62
CA GLN A 299 -7.70 -5.38 53.89
C GLN A 299 -6.97 -6.15 55.00
N GLN A 300 -6.55 -5.42 56.04
CA GLN A 300 -5.89 -5.96 57.22
C GLN A 300 -6.80 -6.99 57.90
N GLN A 301 -6.37 -8.27 57.93
CA GLN A 301 -6.95 -9.27 58.82
C GLN A 301 -5.99 -9.55 59.99
N GLN A 302 -6.56 -9.44 61.19
CA GLN A 302 -5.92 -9.66 62.47
C GLN A 302 -5.48 -11.12 62.65
N LYS A 303 -4.38 -11.30 63.38
CA LYS A 303 -3.75 -12.60 63.74
C LYS A 303 -4.61 -13.42 64.72
N GLN A 304 -4.59 -14.76 64.53
CA GLN A 304 -4.45 -15.88 65.51
C GLN A 304 -5.20 -17.13 64.98
N GLN A 305 -4.83 -18.40 65.14
CA GLN A 305 -3.66 -19.21 65.52
C GLN A 305 -3.92 -20.65 64.96
N PRO A 306 -2.96 -21.60 64.98
CA PRO A 306 -2.92 -22.76 64.08
C PRO A 306 -3.48 -24.07 64.67
N THR A 307 -3.98 -24.96 63.82
CA THR A 307 -4.08 -26.40 64.14
C THR A 307 -3.70 -27.28 62.95
N ASN A 308 -2.80 -28.23 63.22
CA ASN A 308 -2.25 -29.25 62.33
C ASN A 308 -3.31 -30.23 61.80
N ASN A 309 -3.17 -30.74 60.56
CA ASN A 309 -2.82 -32.14 60.27
C ASN A 309 -3.05 -32.57 58.80
N ILE A 310 -2.00 -33.20 58.23
CA ILE A 310 -1.98 -34.51 57.52
C ILE A 310 -2.36 -34.61 56.00
N LYS A 311 -1.32 -35.04 55.25
CA LYS A 311 -1.22 -35.99 54.10
C LYS A 311 -1.61 -35.60 52.66
N THR A 312 -0.55 -35.61 51.83
CA THR A 312 -0.36 -36.32 50.53
C THR A 312 -1.55 -36.48 49.57
N ASN A 313 -1.44 -35.94 48.35
CA ASN A 313 -1.31 -36.76 47.14
C ASN A 313 -1.05 -35.94 45.85
N THR A 314 -0.49 -36.70 44.93
CA THR A 314 -0.04 -36.51 43.55
C THR A 314 -1.02 -35.91 42.54
N SER A 315 -0.42 -35.30 41.50
CA SER A 315 -0.83 -35.21 40.09
C SER A 315 -2.14 -34.49 39.74
N SER A 316 -2.04 -33.39 38.98
CA SER A 316 -2.64 -33.27 37.64
C SER A 316 -2.48 -31.86 37.01
N ASN A 317 -2.09 -31.88 35.73
CA ASN A 317 -2.44 -30.99 34.63
C ASN A 317 -3.20 -29.68 34.94
N VAL A 318 -2.54 -28.55 34.72
CA VAL A 318 -3.21 -27.24 34.62
C VAL A 318 -3.57 -26.98 33.15
N LYS A 319 -4.84 -27.22 32.82
CA LYS A 319 -5.52 -26.60 31.67
C LYS A 319 -5.67 -25.11 31.96
N ILE A 320 -5.09 -24.26 31.12
CA ILE A 320 -5.36 -22.81 31.14
C ILE A 320 -6.69 -22.57 30.41
N LYS A 321 -7.62 -21.93 31.12
CA LYS A 321 -8.95 -21.53 30.64
C LYS A 321 -8.82 -20.53 29.48
N ARG A 322 -9.43 -20.86 28.34
CA ARG A 322 -9.89 -19.88 27.35
C ARG A 322 -11.22 -19.31 27.85
N SER A 323 -11.33 -17.99 27.90
CA SER A 323 -12.59 -17.28 28.09
C SER A 323 -12.68 -16.19 27.03
N PHE A 324 -13.31 -16.50 25.91
CA PHE A 324 -14.02 -15.51 25.10
C PHE A 324 -15.32 -16.19 24.65
N GLY A 325 -16.42 -15.49 24.89
CA GLY A 325 -17.77 -16.02 24.81
C GLY A 325 -18.13 -16.47 23.40
N ILE A 326 -18.75 -17.64 23.33
CA ILE A 326 -19.59 -18.05 22.23
C ILE A 326 -20.88 -17.24 22.39
N VAL A 327 -21.24 -16.46 21.37
CA VAL A 327 -22.62 -16.01 21.19
C VAL A 327 -23.15 -16.79 20.00
N ASP A 328 -24.01 -17.76 20.32
CA ASP A 328 -24.93 -18.36 19.38
C ASP A 328 -26.22 -17.56 19.50
N ASP A 329 -26.67 -16.92 18.40
CA ASP A 329 -28.05 -17.03 17.92
C ASP A 329 -28.28 -16.07 16.73
N ASN A 330 -28.59 -16.70 15.60
CA ASN A 330 -29.66 -16.37 14.67
C ASN A 330 -30.09 -14.89 14.55
N GLU A 331 -29.65 -14.21 13.50
CA GLU A 331 -30.53 -13.29 12.77
C GLU A 331 -30.10 -13.15 11.30
N ASP A 332 -31.12 -13.29 10.46
CA ASP A 332 -31.11 -13.43 9.01
C ASP A 332 -30.80 -12.09 8.34
N TYR A 333 -29.68 -12.00 7.60
CA TYR A 333 -29.47 -10.96 6.59
C TYR A 333 -28.82 -11.58 5.36
N SER A 334 -29.67 -12.03 4.44
CA SER A 334 -29.29 -12.37 3.08
C SER A 334 -28.87 -11.11 2.32
N ALA A 335 -27.57 -10.93 2.11
CA ALA A 335 -27.06 -10.08 1.04
C ALA A 335 -26.51 -10.99 -0.06
N ASN A 336 -27.32 -11.17 -1.12
CA ASN A 336 -26.92 -11.84 -2.35
C ASN A 336 -25.71 -11.13 -2.94
N ILE A 337 -24.59 -11.84 -3.05
CA ILE A 337 -23.50 -11.50 -3.97
C ILE A 337 -23.48 -12.63 -4.99
N ASP A 338 -23.88 -12.30 -6.22
CA ASP A 338 -23.76 -13.17 -7.38
C ASP A 338 -22.28 -13.41 -7.68
N ASP A 339 -21.82 -14.63 -7.41
CA ASP A 339 -20.51 -15.13 -7.81
C ASP A 339 -20.54 -15.49 -9.32
N THR A 340 -20.10 -14.56 -10.17
CA THR A 340 -19.76 -14.91 -11.56
C THR A 340 -18.38 -15.53 -11.62
N ASN A 341 -18.38 -16.86 -11.78
CA ASN A 341 -17.25 -17.72 -12.09
C ASN A 341 -16.43 -17.23 -13.30
N ILE A 342 -15.11 -17.17 -13.16
CA ILE A 342 -14.17 -17.24 -14.29
C ILE A 342 -13.31 -18.49 -14.11
N VAL A 343 -13.54 -19.46 -14.99
CA VAL A 343 -12.74 -20.68 -15.15
C VAL A 343 -11.45 -20.30 -15.89
N PHE A 344 -10.28 -20.56 -15.28
CA PHE A 344 -9.01 -20.56 -16.00
C PHE A 344 -8.70 -21.99 -16.44
N ASN A 345 -8.90 -22.28 -17.72
CA ASN A 345 -8.40 -23.51 -18.32
C ASN A 345 -6.89 -23.38 -18.51
N HIS A 346 -6.19 -24.32 -17.88
CA HIS A 346 -4.79 -24.62 -18.11
C HIS A 346 -4.72 -25.55 -19.32
N ASP A 347 -4.08 -25.13 -20.41
CA ASP A 347 -3.62 -26.06 -21.44
C ASP A 347 -2.32 -25.57 -22.10
N THR A 348 -1.43 -26.54 -22.21
CA THR A 348 -0.02 -26.48 -22.61
C THR A 348 0.09 -26.80 -24.10
N ILE A 349 0.64 -25.95 -24.97
CA ILE A 349 1.28 -26.39 -26.24
C ILE A 349 2.44 -25.45 -26.63
N LEU A 350 3.64 -26.06 -26.61
CA LEU A 350 4.78 -26.04 -27.54
C LEU A 350 5.14 -24.81 -28.40
N SER A 351 6.45 -24.61 -28.42
CA SER A 351 7.31 -23.84 -29.32
C SER A 351 6.90 -23.80 -30.78
N ASP A 352 7.01 -22.61 -31.39
CA ASP A 352 7.77 -22.46 -32.63
C ASP A 352 8.33 -21.04 -32.78
N ASN A 353 9.62 -21.00 -33.09
CA ASN A 353 10.38 -19.80 -33.44
C ASN A 353 9.96 -19.31 -34.83
N ASN A 354 9.73 -18.00 -34.99
CA ASN A 354 10.26 -17.30 -36.15
C ASN A 354 10.41 -15.80 -35.90
N VAL A 355 11.66 -15.37 -36.07
CA VAL A 355 12.19 -14.03 -36.01
C VAL A 355 11.77 -13.26 -37.27
N ILE A 356 11.19 -12.07 -37.11
CA ILE A 356 11.44 -10.94 -38.01
C ILE A 356 11.59 -9.69 -37.15
N ASN A 357 12.81 -9.15 -37.16
CA ASN A 357 13.15 -7.82 -36.68
C ASN A 357 12.36 -6.76 -37.44
N ASP A 358 11.81 -5.77 -36.73
CA ASP A 358 11.93 -4.41 -37.24
C ASP A 358 12.13 -3.42 -36.10
N SER A 359 13.15 -2.60 -36.29
CA SER A 359 13.74 -1.68 -35.34
C SER A 359 13.42 -0.27 -35.79
N SER A 360 12.80 0.52 -34.92
CA SER A 360 12.93 1.97 -34.98
C SER A 360 12.64 2.56 -33.61
N ASP A 361 13.69 3.22 -33.10
CA ASP A 361 13.74 4.31 -32.14
C ASP A 361 12.40 5.01 -31.83
N ASP A 362 12.15 5.28 -30.55
CA ASP A 362 11.67 6.58 -30.12
C ASP A 362 12.01 6.82 -28.64
N GLN A 363 12.67 7.95 -28.44
CA GLN A 363 13.08 8.54 -27.16
C GLN A 363 11.88 9.21 -26.47
N ASP A 364 11.92 9.17 -25.13
CA ASP A 364 11.48 10.17 -24.15
C ASP A 364 10.23 11.02 -24.43
N ASP A 365 9.22 10.93 -23.55
CA ASP A 365 8.91 12.03 -22.62
C ASP A 365 7.81 11.63 -21.62
N ASP A 366 8.16 11.81 -20.34
CA ASP A 366 7.30 11.84 -19.17
C ASP A 366 6.47 13.13 -19.16
N ASP A 367 5.18 13.05 -18.78
CA ASP A 367 4.44 14.06 -17.98
C ASP A 367 2.94 13.84 -18.15
N TYR A 368 2.24 13.31 -17.14
CA TYR A 368 0.84 13.65 -16.86
C TYR A 368 0.53 13.46 -15.37
N GLU A 369 0.72 14.54 -14.61
CA GLU A 369 -0.02 14.82 -13.39
C GLU A 369 -1.52 15.07 -13.71
N GLU A 370 -2.35 14.55 -12.80
CA GLU A 370 -3.55 15.15 -12.20
C GLU A 370 -4.51 15.98 -13.08
N LEU A 371 -5.67 15.40 -13.40
CA LEU A 371 -6.89 16.15 -13.73
C LEU A 371 -7.97 15.81 -12.70
N ILE A 372 -8.21 16.73 -11.77
CA ILE A 372 -9.44 16.79 -10.98
C ILE A 372 -10.20 18.05 -11.39
N ASN A 373 -11.41 17.80 -11.89
CA ASN A 373 -12.63 18.60 -11.81
C ASN A 373 -12.51 20.13 -11.72
N GLU A 374 -12.74 20.81 -12.85
CA GLU A 374 -13.42 22.11 -12.84
C GLU A 374 -14.87 21.92 -13.27
N GLU A 375 -15.77 22.33 -12.39
CA GLU A 375 -17.20 22.45 -12.61
C GLU A 375 -17.48 23.41 -13.77
N VAL A 376 -18.45 23.02 -14.59
CA VAL A 376 -19.02 23.84 -15.65
C VAL A 376 -19.88 24.91 -14.99
N VAL A 377 -19.44 26.17 -15.07
CA VAL A 377 -20.31 27.34 -14.90
C VAL A 377 -20.55 27.90 -16.30
N ASP A 378 -21.82 27.84 -16.72
CA ASP A 378 -22.35 28.46 -17.93
C ASP A 378 -22.17 30.00 -17.85
N ASP A 379 -21.34 30.56 -18.73
CA ASP A 379 -21.42 31.98 -19.08
C ASP A 379 -22.38 32.12 -20.27
N ASN A 380 -23.54 32.73 -20.00
CA ASN A 380 -24.40 33.29 -21.03
C ASN A 380 -23.92 34.70 -21.36
N ASP A 381 -23.53 34.90 -22.61
CA ASP A 381 -23.37 36.21 -23.25
C ASP A 381 -24.69 37.00 -23.23
N VAL A 382 -24.65 38.27 -22.81
CA VAL A 382 -25.55 39.32 -23.33
C VAL A 382 -24.79 40.65 -23.43
N ASP A 383 -24.94 41.23 -24.63
CA ASP A 383 -24.35 42.42 -25.19
C ASP A 383 -24.71 43.78 -24.55
N ASP A 384 -23.88 44.76 -24.92
CA ASP A 384 -24.17 46.13 -25.35
C ASP A 384 -24.50 47.28 -24.37
N ASP A 385 -23.63 48.29 -24.53
CA ASP A 385 -23.85 49.74 -24.71
C ASP A 385 -24.01 50.74 -23.55
N ASP A 386 -23.17 51.79 -23.71
CA ASP A 386 -23.36 53.21 -23.45
C ASP A 386 -23.66 53.76 -22.03
N ASN A 387 -22.75 54.61 -21.52
CA ASN A 387 -22.86 56.09 -21.60
C ASN A 387 -22.24 56.84 -20.38
N GLN A 388 -21.35 57.80 -20.70
CA GLN A 388 -21.06 59.12 -20.08
C GLN A 388 -21.24 59.37 -18.55
N ASN A 389 -20.18 59.83 -17.87
CA ASN A 389 -19.94 61.26 -17.55
C ASN A 389 -18.85 61.51 -16.46
N ALA A 390 -17.94 62.45 -16.77
CA ALA A 390 -17.47 63.60 -15.95
C ALA A 390 -16.79 63.36 -14.56
N VAL A 391 -15.77 64.08 -14.05
CA VAL A 391 -15.03 65.31 -14.38
C VAL A 391 -14.00 65.58 -13.23
N ARG A 392 -12.86 66.25 -13.52
CA ARG A 392 -11.97 67.07 -12.62
C ARG A 392 -11.07 66.34 -11.58
N THR A 393 -9.82 66.74 -11.26
CA THR A 393 -9.03 67.99 -11.48
C THR A 393 -7.54 67.80 -11.09
N THR A 394 -6.63 68.24 -11.96
CA THR A 394 -5.49 69.20 -11.76
C THR A 394 -4.17 68.90 -11.00
N ASN A 395 -3.10 69.35 -11.70
CA ASN A 395 -1.87 70.07 -11.28
C ASN A 395 -0.58 69.26 -11.06
N SER A 396 0.35 69.25 -12.03
CA SER A 396 1.48 70.21 -12.30
C SER A 396 2.73 69.85 -11.46
N THR A 397 3.95 69.69 -11.98
CA THR A 397 4.82 70.73 -12.57
C THR A 397 6.16 70.08 -13.06
N LEU A 398 6.59 70.38 -14.29
CA LEU A 398 7.98 70.25 -14.84
C LEU A 398 8.81 71.52 -14.44
N PRO A 399 10.13 71.75 -14.74
CA PRO A 399 10.96 71.20 -15.83
C PRO A 399 12.52 71.08 -15.64
N ASN A 400 13.13 70.42 -16.64
CA ASN A 400 14.42 70.67 -17.37
C ASN A 400 15.78 70.94 -16.68
N ASN A 401 16.81 70.20 -17.16
CA ASN A 401 18.04 70.69 -17.81
C ASN A 401 18.96 69.49 -18.14
N GLU A 402 19.27 69.16 -19.40
CA GLU A 402 20.23 69.74 -20.36
C GLU A 402 21.60 69.01 -20.43
N LEU A 403 21.93 68.63 -21.68
CA LEU A 403 23.24 68.56 -22.34
C LEU A 403 24.24 67.38 -22.17
N SER A 404 24.37 66.65 -23.30
CA SER A 404 25.60 66.45 -24.10
C SER A 404 26.72 65.53 -23.58
N SER A 405 26.94 64.39 -24.27
CA SER A 405 28.06 64.25 -25.24
C SER A 405 28.23 62.84 -25.85
N LYS A 406 28.54 62.84 -27.17
CA LYS A 406 29.40 61.92 -27.96
C LYS A 406 28.89 60.54 -28.45
N ILE A 407 28.50 60.58 -29.73
CA ILE A 407 28.75 59.68 -30.88
C ILE A 407 29.78 58.54 -30.68
N ASP A 408 29.42 57.28 -30.97
CA ASP A 408 29.91 56.53 -32.16
C ASP A 408 29.22 55.14 -32.39
N ASN A 409 28.76 54.94 -33.63
CA ASN A 409 28.49 53.76 -34.46
C ASN A 409 28.22 52.34 -33.87
N THR A 410 27.09 51.72 -34.26
CA THR A 410 27.04 50.59 -35.25
C THR A 410 25.60 50.10 -35.56
N ASN A 411 25.30 50.03 -36.86
CA ASN A 411 24.52 49.05 -37.64
C ASN A 411 23.05 48.68 -37.33
N ASP A 412 22.19 49.15 -38.25
CA ASP A 412 21.37 48.38 -39.23
C ASP A 412 20.38 47.29 -38.75
N LYS A 413 19.08 47.58 -39.02
CA LYS A 413 18.05 46.72 -39.66
C LYS A 413 17.59 45.42 -38.96
N ASN A 414 16.32 45.37 -38.53
CA ASN A 414 15.20 44.92 -39.38
C ASN A 414 13.87 44.79 -38.61
N HIS A 415 12.81 45.29 -39.23
CA HIS A 415 11.42 44.92 -39.01
C HIS A 415 11.16 43.52 -39.60
N ASN A 416 10.44 42.64 -38.87
CA ASN A 416 9.34 41.77 -39.33
C ASN A 416 9.17 40.54 -38.40
N ASP A 417 8.53 40.68 -37.24
CA ASP A 417 8.20 39.54 -36.36
C ASP A 417 6.83 39.72 -35.67
N ILE A 418 5.73 39.83 -36.44
CA ILE A 418 4.36 39.89 -35.86
C ILE A 418 3.42 38.79 -36.41
N ASP A 419 3.83 37.98 -37.38
CA ASP A 419 2.94 36.94 -37.98
C ASP A 419 3.17 35.49 -37.50
N ASP A 420 4.17 35.23 -36.65
CA ASP A 420 4.54 33.84 -36.28
C ASP A 420 3.73 33.28 -35.09
N ASP A 421 3.28 34.16 -34.18
CA ASP A 421 2.62 33.75 -32.94
C ASP A 421 1.17 33.23 -33.19
N GLY A 422 0.49 33.79 -34.19
CA GLY A 422 -0.85 33.34 -34.61
C GLY A 422 -0.84 31.97 -35.30
N LEU A 423 0.26 31.61 -35.97
CA LEU A 423 0.42 30.32 -36.65
C LEU A 423 0.64 29.20 -35.62
N LEU A 424 1.46 29.46 -34.60
CA LEU A 424 1.77 28.52 -33.52
C LEU A 424 0.52 28.16 -32.68
N ILE A 425 -0.32 29.16 -32.37
CA ILE A 425 -1.58 28.95 -31.64
C ILE A 425 -2.53 28.07 -32.45
N ARG A 426 -2.59 28.28 -33.77
CA ARG A 426 -3.46 27.50 -34.68
C ARG A 426 -2.98 26.05 -34.83
N GLN A 427 -1.67 25.80 -34.82
CA GLN A 427 -1.10 24.45 -34.79
C GLN A 427 -1.43 23.72 -33.49
N ARG A 428 -1.21 24.36 -32.34
CA ARG A 428 -1.54 23.78 -31.02
C ARG A 428 -3.02 23.46 -30.87
N LYS A 429 -3.91 24.27 -31.46
CA LYS A 429 -5.36 23.99 -31.47
C LYS A 429 -5.70 22.75 -32.30
N LYS A 430 -5.09 22.59 -33.49
CA LYS A 430 -5.25 21.40 -34.33
C LYS A 430 -4.73 20.13 -33.66
N GLU A 431 -3.58 20.19 -33.00
CA GLU A 431 -3.02 19.06 -32.26
C GLU A 431 -3.92 18.61 -31.11
N ARG A 432 -4.50 19.56 -30.36
CA ARG A 432 -5.46 19.28 -29.28
C ARG A 432 -6.74 18.63 -29.82
N GLU A 433 -7.26 19.12 -30.94
CA GLU A 433 -8.43 18.54 -31.61
C GLU A 433 -8.15 17.12 -32.12
N GLU A 434 -6.97 16.87 -32.68
CA GLU A 434 -6.58 15.55 -33.14
C GLU A 434 -6.35 14.56 -31.98
N LYS A 435 -5.76 15.01 -30.87
CA LYS A 435 -5.62 14.21 -29.66
C LYS A 435 -7.00 13.84 -29.09
N ARG A 436 -7.93 14.80 -29.02
CA ARG A 436 -9.33 14.54 -28.63
C ARG A 436 -10.02 13.55 -29.55
N ARG A 437 -9.83 13.64 -30.86
CA ARG A 437 -10.38 12.69 -31.83
C ARG A 437 -9.87 11.26 -31.60
N LYS A 438 -8.55 11.09 -31.45
CA LYS A 438 -7.93 9.77 -31.18
C LYS A 438 -8.40 9.16 -29.85
N THR A 439 -8.57 9.99 -28.82
CA THR A 439 -9.15 9.56 -27.53
C THR A 439 -10.61 9.10 -27.70
N MET A 440 -11.44 9.86 -28.43
CA MET A 440 -12.84 9.48 -28.68
C MET A 440 -12.98 8.20 -29.50
N GLU A 441 -12.13 7.99 -30.50
CA GLU A 441 -12.08 6.74 -31.27
C GLU A 441 -11.70 5.54 -30.39
N THR A 442 -10.78 5.74 -29.46
CA THR A 442 -10.37 4.71 -28.48
C THR A 442 -11.53 4.36 -27.55
N ILE A 443 -12.23 5.36 -27.03
CA ILE A 443 -13.43 5.17 -26.18
C ILE A 443 -14.52 4.44 -26.94
N GLN A 444 -14.80 4.80 -28.19
CA GLN A 444 -15.80 4.12 -29.03
C GLN A 444 -15.42 2.66 -29.29
N ARG A 445 -14.13 2.37 -29.49
CA ARG A 445 -13.64 1.00 -29.67
C ARG A 445 -13.81 0.16 -28.42
N ILE A 446 -13.56 0.73 -27.23
CA ILE A 446 -13.78 0.07 -25.94
C ILE A 446 -15.27 -0.22 -25.74
N LYS A 447 -16.15 0.77 -25.98
CA LYS A 447 -17.61 0.59 -25.89
C LYS A 447 -18.14 -0.49 -26.83
N ARG A 448 -17.61 -0.58 -28.05
CA ARG A 448 -17.99 -1.65 -29.00
C ARG A 448 -17.58 -3.03 -28.47
N LYS A 449 -16.35 -3.17 -27.95
CA LYS A 449 -15.88 -4.44 -27.36
C LYS A 449 -16.69 -4.85 -26.13
N GLN A 450 -17.09 -3.90 -25.28
CA GLN A 450 -17.95 -4.17 -24.13
C GLN A 450 -19.32 -4.70 -24.58
N LYS A 451 -19.94 -4.05 -25.58
CA LYS A 451 -21.22 -4.50 -26.13
C LYS A 451 -21.14 -5.90 -26.75
N GLU A 452 -20.08 -6.20 -27.51
CA GLU A 452 -19.85 -7.54 -28.08
C GLU A 452 -19.66 -8.61 -26.99
N MET A 453 -19.05 -8.25 -25.86
CA MET A 453 -18.87 -9.15 -24.71
C MET A 453 -20.19 -9.41 -23.99
N GLU A 454 -21.02 -8.39 -23.80
CA GLU A 454 -22.37 -8.52 -23.24
C GLU A 454 -23.28 -9.39 -24.12
N GLU A 455 -23.24 -9.20 -25.44
CA GLU A 455 -24.00 -10.02 -26.39
C GLU A 455 -23.56 -11.50 -26.36
N ARG A 456 -22.26 -11.77 -26.23
CA ARG A 456 -21.74 -13.14 -26.06
C ARG A 456 -22.19 -13.77 -24.74
N ASN A 457 -22.14 -13.02 -23.64
CA ASN A 457 -22.58 -13.51 -22.34
C ASN A 457 -24.08 -13.82 -22.34
N ASN A 458 -24.91 -12.96 -22.93
CA ASN A 458 -26.34 -13.20 -23.08
C ASN A 458 -26.63 -14.44 -23.94
N TYR A 459 -25.90 -14.65 -25.03
CA TYR A 459 -26.04 -15.85 -25.86
C TYR A 459 -25.64 -17.15 -25.12
N GLN A 460 -24.57 -17.10 -24.32
CA GLN A 460 -24.16 -18.24 -23.50
C GLN A 460 -25.20 -18.55 -22.42
N GLN A 461 -25.78 -17.53 -21.78
CA GLN A 461 -26.79 -17.68 -20.74
C GLN A 461 -28.12 -18.24 -21.30
N GLN A 462 -28.52 -17.82 -22.50
CA GLN A 462 -29.69 -18.38 -23.20
C GLN A 462 -29.48 -19.85 -23.57
N ASN A 463 -28.31 -20.24 -24.07
CA ASN A 463 -28.01 -21.64 -24.38
C ASN A 463 -27.94 -22.52 -23.13
N TYR A 464 -27.43 -21.99 -22.01
CA TYR A 464 -27.42 -22.70 -20.73
C TYR A 464 -28.85 -22.95 -20.21
N THR A 465 -29.73 -21.97 -20.38
CA THR A 465 -31.15 -22.07 -20.00
C THR A 465 -31.89 -23.08 -20.88
N LEU A 466 -31.57 -23.16 -22.17
CA LEU A 466 -32.15 -24.13 -23.09
C LEU A 466 -31.69 -25.57 -22.78
N LEU A 467 -30.43 -25.75 -22.34
CA LEU A 467 -29.87 -27.05 -21.96
C LEU A 467 -30.45 -27.61 -20.65
N LEU A 468 -30.95 -26.73 -19.77
CA LEU A 468 -31.60 -27.12 -18.51
C LEU A 468 -33.08 -27.48 -18.67
N LEU A 469 -33.67 -27.22 -19.85
CA LEU A 469 -35.07 -27.50 -20.18
C LEU A 469 -35.26 -28.76 -21.05
N LEU A 470 -34.16 -29.42 -21.44
CA LEU A 470 -34.11 -30.72 -22.12
C LEU A 470 -33.63 -31.79 -21.14
#